data_AF-A0A3D1PJE7-F1
#
_entry.id   AF-A0A3D1PJE7-F1
#
_cell.length_a   1.000
_cell.length_b   1.000
_cell.length_c   1.000
_cell.angle_alpha   90.00
_cell.angle_beta   90.00
_cell.angle_gamma   90.00
#
_symmetry.space_group_name_H-M   'P 1'
#
loop_
_entity.id
_entity.type
_entity.pdbx_description
1 polymer ?
#
loop_
_entity_poly.entity_id
_entity_poly.type
_entity_poly.pdbx_seq_one_letter_code
_entity_poly.pdbx_strand_id
1 'polypeptide(L)' 'GSDLCRQALWQWVFTRIEPKRTRLKNDIGQKLGQEIDDQKVRGIPIRLVRSRICAKAARLLFKELVNS' A
#
# COMPACT_ATOMS: atom_id res chain seq x y z
N GLY A 1 -5.13 -3.91 18.11
CA GLY A 1 -4.78 -2.81 17.18
C GLY A 1 -6.06 -2.32 16.54
N SER A 2 -6.32 -1.01 16.50
CA SER A 2 -7.66 -0.51 16.20
C SER A 2 -8.13 -0.89 14.80
N ASP A 3 -9.36 -1.37 14.70
CA ASP A 3 -9.98 -1.76 13.42
C ASP A 3 -10.08 -0.57 12.46
N LEU A 4 -10.26 0.63 13.01
CA LEU A 4 -10.27 1.89 12.27
C LEU A 4 -8.96 2.14 11.52
N CYS A 5 -7.79 1.94 12.16
CA CYS A 5 -6.51 2.11 11.48
C CYS A 5 -6.34 1.11 10.32
N ARG A 6 -6.81 -0.13 10.50
CA ARG A 6 -6.77 -1.15 9.45
C ARG A 6 -7.66 -0.78 8.26
N GLN A 7 -8.88 -0.31 8.54
CA GLN A 7 -9.83 0.14 7.51
C GLN A 7 -9.30 1.35 6.75
N ALA A 8 -8.79 2.36 7.45
CA ALA A 8 -8.22 3.56 6.84
C ALA A 8 -7.02 3.22 5.94
N LEU A 9 -6.12 2.35 6.41
CA LEU A 9 -4.97 1.94 5.61
C LEU A 9 -5.39 1.15 4.37
N TRP A 10 -6.40 0.30 4.49
CA TRP A 10 -6.97 -0.42 3.36
C TRP A 10 -7.59 0.52 2.33
N GLN A 11 -8.39 1.50 2.79
CA GLN A 11 -8.97 2.53 1.92
C GLN A 11 -7.89 3.35 1.23
N TRP A 12 -6.82 3.72 1.94
CA TRP A 12 -5.70 4.46 1.38
C TRP A 12 -4.97 3.66 0.29
N VAL A 13 -4.68 2.37 0.51
CA VAL A 13 -4.09 1.51 -0.52
C VAL A 13 -4.99 1.42 -1.74
N PHE A 14 -6.30 1.20 -1.53
CA PHE A 14 -7.27 1.04 -2.62
C PHE A 14 -7.45 2.30 -3.47
N THR A 15 -7.40 3.49 -2.86
CA THR A 15 -7.70 4.76 -3.53
C THR A 15 -6.47 5.53 -4.00
N ARG A 16 -5.33 5.38 -3.31
CA ARG A 16 -4.12 6.20 -3.53
C ARG A 16 -2.90 5.43 -3.98
N ILE A 17 -2.85 4.10 -3.82
CA ILE A 17 -1.68 3.31 -4.22
C ILE A 17 -1.99 2.40 -5.40
N GLU A 18 -3.10 1.68 -5.35
CA GLU A 18 -3.46 0.73 -6.41
C GLU A 18 -3.71 1.41 -7.77
N PRO A 19 -4.48 2.52 -7.87
CA PRO A 19 -4.73 3.17 -9.15
C PRO A 19 -3.50 3.97 -9.60
N LYS A 20 -2.91 3.61 -10.75
CA LYS A 20 -1.69 4.24 -11.29
C LYS A 20 -1.75 5.77 -11.33
N ARG A 21 -2.89 6.32 -11.74
CA ARG A 21 -3.10 7.76 -11.92
C ARG A 21 -3.08 8.59 -10.62
N THR A 22 -3.36 7.97 -9.48
CA THR A 22 -3.47 8.67 -8.17
C THR A 22 -2.30 8.38 -7.23
N ARG A 23 -1.31 7.59 -7.68
CA ARG A 23 -0.13 7.23 -6.89
C ARG A 23 0.59 8.46 -6.37
N LEU A 24 1.01 8.39 -5.12
CA LEU A 24 1.88 9.41 -4.53
C LEU A 24 3.17 9.49 -5.36
N LYS A 25 3.58 10.71 -5.69
CA LYS A 25 4.81 11.00 -6.45
C LYS A 25 6.02 11.01 -5.51
N ASN A 26 6.19 9.93 -4.76
CA ASN A 26 7.30 9.72 -3.84
C ASN A 26 7.71 8.24 -3.83
N ASP A 27 8.84 7.95 -3.18
CA ASP A 27 9.42 6.61 -3.09
C ASP A 27 8.45 5.56 -2.56
N ILE A 28 7.65 5.91 -1.55
CA ILE A 28 6.66 4.99 -0.95
C ILE A 28 5.59 4.63 -1.99
N GLY A 29 5.03 5.63 -2.66
CA GLY A 29 4.01 5.45 -3.71
C GLY A 29 4.53 4.61 -4.87
N GLN A 30 5.77 4.84 -5.31
CA GLN A 30 6.40 4.07 -6.37
C GLN A 30 6.66 2.62 -5.95
N LYS A 31 7.29 2.40 -4.78
CA LYS A 31 7.61 1.05 -4.27
C LYS A 31 6.35 0.20 -4.09
N LEU A 32 5.35 0.74 -3.39
CA LEU A 32 4.10 -0.01 -3.15
C LEU A 32 3.29 -0.20 -4.43
N GLY A 33 3.25 0.80 -5.30
CA GLY A 33 2.56 0.73 -6.58
C GLY A 33 3.16 -0.32 -7.52
N GLN A 34 4.49 -0.38 -7.62
CA GLN A 34 5.18 -1.38 -8.43
C GLN A 34 4.93 -2.80 -7.92
N GLU A 35 5.00 -3.01 -6.62
CA GLU A 35 4.79 -4.34 -6.02
C GLU A 35 3.34 -4.84 -6.17
N ILE A 36 2.35 -3.93 -6.21
CA ILE A 36 0.99 -4.28 -6.61
C ILE A 36 0.96 -4.76 -8.06
N ASP A 37 1.58 -4.00 -8.97
CA ASP A 37 1.57 -4.31 -10.40
C ASP A 37 2.25 -5.66 -10.67
N ASP A 38 3.42 -5.92 -10.06
CA ASP A 38 4.15 -7.17 -10.18
C ASP A 38 3.34 -8.37 -9.68
N GLN A 39 2.66 -8.23 -8.54
CA GLN A 39 1.82 -9.30 -8.00
C GLN A 39 0.57 -9.54 -8.85
N LYS A 40 -0.01 -8.50 -9.43
CA LYS A 40 -1.13 -8.63 -10.39
C LYS A 40 -0.68 -9.38 -11.64
N VAL A 41 0.49 -9.05 -12.19
CA VAL A 41 1.07 -9.73 -13.36
C VAL A 41 1.32 -11.22 -13.06
N ARG A 42 1.75 -11.55 -11.84
CA ARG A 42 1.92 -12.93 -11.37
C ARG A 42 0.61 -13.69 -11.09
N GLY A 43 -0.55 -13.06 -11.31
CA GLY A 43 -1.86 -13.69 -11.08
C GLY A 43 -2.24 -13.85 -9.61
N ILE A 44 -1.60 -13.13 -8.69
CA ILE A 44 -1.92 -13.23 -7.25
C ILE A 44 -3.31 -12.62 -6.99
N PRO A 45 -4.20 -13.28 -6.23
CA PRO A 45 -5.52 -12.75 -5.91
C PRO A 45 -5.45 -11.35 -5.28
N ILE A 46 -6.19 -10.39 -5.84
CA ILE A 46 -6.08 -8.97 -5.48
C ILE A 46 -6.32 -8.68 -3.99
N ARG A 47 -7.21 -9.44 -3.34
CA ARG A 47 -7.45 -9.31 -1.89
C ARG A 47 -6.21 -9.65 -1.07
N LEU A 48 -5.46 -10.67 -1.48
CA LEU A 48 -4.20 -11.06 -0.83
C LEU A 48 -3.11 -10.00 -1.08
N VAL A 49 -3.02 -9.49 -2.31
CA VAL A 49 -2.10 -8.38 -2.65
C VAL A 49 -2.36 -7.16 -1.77
N ARG A 50 -3.61 -6.70 -1.67
CA ARG A 50 -3.98 -5.56 -0.81
C ARG A 50 -3.61 -5.78 0.65
N SER A 51 -3.87 -6.98 1.18
CA SER A 51 -3.53 -7.30 2.58
C SER A 51 -2.02 -7.21 2.83
N ARG A 52 -1.20 -7.77 1.93
CA ARG A 52 0.27 -7.71 2.00
C ARG A 52 0.77 -6.27 1.92
N ILE A 53 0.23 -5.50 0.99
CA ILE A 53 0.61 -4.11 0.76
C ILE A 53 0.22 -3.22 1.94
N CYS A 54 -0.96 -3.43 2.56
CA CYS A 54 -1.33 -2.72 3.79
C CYS A 54 -0.32 -3.00 4.90
N ALA A 55 0.05 -4.27 5.13
CA ALA A 55 1.01 -4.62 6.16
C ALA A 55 2.40 -3.98 5.92
N LYS A 56 2.83 -3.90 4.65
CA LYS A 56 4.08 -3.25 4.26
C LYS A 56 4.01 -1.72 4.39
N ALA A 57 2.92 -1.12 3.95
CA ALA A 57 2.67 0.31 4.04
C ALA A 57 2.73 0.80 5.48
N ALA A 58 2.12 0.08 6.43
CA ALA A 58 2.18 0.41 7.85
C ALA A 58 3.63 0.54 8.35
N ARG A 59 4.51 -0.40 7.96
CA ARG A 59 5.92 -0.38 8.35
C ARG A 59 6.69 0.77 7.71
N LEU A 60 6.45 1.04 6.42
CA LEU A 60 7.13 2.12 5.70
C LEU A 60 6.71 3.50 6.22
N LEU A 61 5.40 3.71 6.43
CA LEU A 61 4.88 4.97 6.95
C LEU A 61 5.34 5.23 8.38
N PHE A 62 5.37 4.19 9.23
CA PHE A 62 5.92 4.33 10.57
C PHE A 62 7.41 4.65 10.56
N LYS A 63 8.19 3.98 9.69
CA LYS A 63 9.61 4.30 9.52
C LYS A 63 9.81 5.74 9.09
N GLU A 64 9.02 6.24 8.15
CA GLU A 64 9.10 7.64 7.71
C GLU A 64 8.80 8.59 8.86
N LEU A 65 7.73 8.32 9.62
CA LEU A 65 7.31 9.13 10.76
C LEU A 65 8.39 9.25 11.84
N VAL A 66 9.13 8.17 12.13
CA VAL A 66 10.17 8.15 13.18
C VAL A 66 11.49 8.76 12.71
N ASN A 67 11.76 8.76 11.40
CA ASN A 67 12.95 9.39 10.83
C ASN A 67 12.70 10.82 10.32
N SER A 68 11.49 11.37 10.56
CA SER A 68 11.08 12.74 10.23
C SER A 68 11.44 13.72 11.34
#